data_AF-A0A523GL56-F1
#
_entry.id   AF-A0A523GL56-F1
#
_cell.length_a   1.000
_cell.length_b   1.000
_cell.length_c   1.000
_cell.angle_alpha   90.00
_cell.angle_beta   90.00
_cell.angle_gamma   90.00
#
_symmetry.space_group_name_H-M   'P 1'
#
loop_
_entity.id
_entity.type
_entity.pdbx_description
1 polymer ?
#
loop_
_entity_poly.entity_id
_entity_poly.type
_entity_poly.pdbx_seq_one_letter_code
_entity_poly.pdbx_strand_id
1 'polypeptide(L)'
;MQSKAKTPSEYIEQLPEDRKQVMRKLRKTILDHLPDGFKEEMSYGMLGYVVPHSKYPDGYHCDPKLPLPFINLASKKNHIGFYHMGIYSDPDLMQWFTKE
;
A
#
# COMPACT_ATOMS: atom_id res chain seq x y z
N MET A 1 6.77 -3.60 -14.60
CA MET A 1 7.05 -2.16 -14.82
C MET A 1 6.66 -1.38 -13.58
N GLN A 2 7.48 -0.41 -13.21
CA GLN A 2 7.19 0.56 -12.15
C GLN A 2 6.37 1.71 -12.75
N SER A 3 5.29 2.13 -12.08
CA SER A 3 4.50 3.27 -12.55
C SER A 3 5.27 4.57 -12.36
N LYS A 4 5.02 5.54 -13.26
CA LYS A 4 5.53 6.92 -13.18
C LYS A 4 4.49 7.90 -12.63
N ALA A 5 3.32 7.42 -12.23
CA ALA A 5 2.29 8.25 -11.61
C ALA A 5 2.83 8.96 -10.37
N LYS A 6 2.46 10.24 -10.21
CA LYS A 6 2.87 11.07 -9.08
C LYS A 6 1.86 11.06 -7.95
N THR A 7 0.61 10.69 -8.24
CA THR A 7 -0.46 10.63 -7.25
C THR A 7 -1.20 9.29 -7.30
N PRO A 8 -1.82 8.85 -6.18
CA PRO A 8 -2.68 7.67 -6.15
C PRO A 8 -3.79 7.68 -7.20
N SER A 9 -4.40 8.85 -7.45
CA SER A 9 -5.46 8.98 -8.45
C SER A 9 -4.91 8.83 -9.88
N GLU A 10 -3.77 9.46 -10.19
CA GLU A 10 -3.09 9.25 -11.48
C GLU A 10 -2.71 7.78 -11.68
N TYR A 11 -2.26 7.09 -10.62
CA TYR A 11 -1.90 5.68 -10.69
C TYR A 11 -3.10 4.83 -11.12
N ILE A 12 -4.28 5.04 -10.51
CA ILE A 12 -5.51 4.34 -10.88
C ILE A 12 -5.92 4.66 -12.32
N GLU A 13 -5.85 5.92 -12.75
CA GLU A 13 -6.29 6.30 -14.09
C GLU A 13 -5.41 5.77 -15.22
N GLN A 14 -4.14 5.49 -14.93
CA GLN A 14 -3.20 4.90 -15.88
C GLN A 14 -3.34 3.38 -16.03
N LEU A 15 -4.15 2.72 -15.20
CA LEU A 15 -4.36 1.29 -15.31
C LEU A 15 -5.25 0.93 -16.51
N PRO A 16 -5.08 -0.27 -17.09
CA PRO A 16 -6.06 -0.86 -17.99
C PRO A 16 -7.47 -0.89 -17.37
N GLU A 17 -8.51 -0.74 -18.19
CA GLU A 17 -9.89 -0.57 -17.72
C GLU A 17 -10.38 -1.76 -16.86
N ASP A 18 -10.01 -2.98 -17.25
CA ASP A 18 -10.28 -4.22 -16.51
C ASP A 18 -9.64 -4.21 -15.11
N ARG A 19 -8.52 -3.50 -14.93
CA ARG A 19 -7.82 -3.37 -13.64
C ARG A 19 -8.36 -2.24 -12.78
N LYS A 20 -8.88 -1.16 -13.38
CA LYS A 20 -9.36 0.02 -12.64
C LYS A 20 -10.43 -0.34 -11.62
N GLN A 21 -11.43 -1.13 -12.02
CA GLN A 21 -12.54 -1.49 -11.14
C GLN A 21 -12.06 -2.23 -9.87
N VAL A 22 -11.24 -3.26 -10.05
CA VAL A 22 -10.72 -4.07 -8.93
C VAL A 22 -9.81 -3.23 -8.04
N MET A 23 -8.91 -2.45 -8.64
CA MET A 23 -7.98 -1.61 -7.90
C MET A 23 -8.67 -0.49 -7.12
N ARG A 24 -9.73 0.13 -7.68
CA ARG A 24 -10.57 1.10 -6.96
C ARG A 24 -11.26 0.44 -5.76
N LYS A 25 -11.80 -0.77 -5.94
CA LYS A 25 -12.45 -1.50 -4.84
C LYS A 25 -11.47 -1.79 -3.71
N LEU A 26 -10.30 -2.36 -4.03
CA LEU A 26 -9.25 -2.65 -3.04
C LEU A 26 -8.73 -1.38 -2.35
N ARG A 27 -8.43 -0.33 -3.12
CA ARG A 27 -8.03 0.98 -2.60
C ARG A 27 -9.07 1.52 -1.61
N LYS A 28 -10.35 1.48 -1.98
CA LYS A 28 -11.43 1.92 -1.11
C LYS A 28 -11.50 1.09 0.16
N THR A 29 -11.47 -0.24 0.06
CA THR A 29 -11.49 -1.12 1.23
C THR A 29 -10.35 -0.81 2.20
N ILE A 30 -9.14 -0.59 1.69
CA ILE A 30 -8.01 -0.20 2.53
C ILE A 30 -8.29 1.13 3.21
N LEU A 31 -8.66 2.17 2.46
CA LEU A 31 -8.93 3.51 3.02
C LEU A 31 -10.05 3.51 4.07
N ASP A 32 -11.11 2.73 3.87
CA ASP A 32 -12.23 2.62 4.81
C ASP A 32 -11.83 1.96 6.14
N HIS A 33 -10.79 1.11 6.15
CA HIS A 33 -10.33 0.36 7.33
C HIS A 33 -8.95 0.82 7.84
N LEU A 34 -8.35 1.81 7.19
CA LEU A 34 -7.03 2.31 7.55
C LEU A 34 -7.17 3.16 8.82
N PRO A 35 -6.45 2.85 9.92
CA PRO A 35 -6.56 3.63 11.13
C PRO A 35 -6.11 5.09 10.95
N ASP A 36 -6.56 5.96 11.84
CA ASP A 36 -6.15 7.36 11.83
C ASP A 36 -4.63 7.53 12.02
N GLY A 37 -4.09 8.50 11.28
CA GLY A 37 -2.66 8.85 11.31
C GLY A 37 -1.78 8.07 10.33
N PHE A 38 -2.35 7.20 9.49
CA PHE A 38 -1.70 6.73 8.27
C PHE A 38 -2.02 7.67 7.11
N LYS A 39 -1.20 7.61 6.05
CA LYS A 39 -1.39 8.42 4.83
C LYS A 39 -1.25 7.56 3.59
N GLU A 40 -2.10 7.81 2.59
CA GLU A 40 -1.95 7.27 1.24
C GLU A 40 -1.02 8.15 0.40
N GLU A 41 -0.04 7.54 -0.26
CA GLU A 41 0.87 8.21 -1.20
C GLU A 41 1.40 7.24 -2.26
N MET A 42 2.18 7.76 -3.21
CA MET A 42 2.93 6.91 -4.14
C MET A 42 4.21 6.45 -3.48
N SER A 43 4.40 5.13 -3.37
CA SER A 43 5.60 4.50 -2.81
C SER A 43 6.14 3.47 -3.77
N TYR A 44 7.42 3.56 -4.16
CA TYR A 44 8.07 2.65 -5.12
C TYR A 44 7.27 2.37 -6.41
N GLY A 45 6.52 3.37 -6.90
CA GLY A 45 5.70 3.27 -8.12
C GLY A 45 4.42 2.44 -7.97
N MET A 46 3.89 2.32 -6.75
CA MET A 46 2.61 1.70 -6.39
C MET A 46 1.89 2.53 -5.33
N LEU A 47 0.65 2.18 -5.02
CA LEU A 47 -0.08 2.81 -3.90
C LEU A 47 0.57 2.34 -2.60
N GLY A 48 0.98 3.28 -1.76
CA GLY A 48 1.53 3.04 -0.43
C GLY A 48 0.66 3.65 0.65
N TYR A 49 0.51 2.93 1.74
CA TYR A 49 -0.13 3.38 2.96
C TYR A 49 0.94 3.35 4.05
N VAL A 50 1.28 4.52 4.57
CA VAL A 50 2.51 4.73 5.35
C VAL A 50 2.22 5.42 6.67
N VAL A 51 3.12 5.25 7.64
CA VAL A 51 3.16 6.12 8.83
C VAL A 51 4.02 7.34 8.48
N PRO A 52 3.44 8.56 8.44
CA PRO A 52 4.16 9.75 8.03
C PRO A 52 5.22 10.15 9.06
N HIS A 53 6.27 10.87 8.64
CA HIS A 53 7.30 11.40 9.54
C HIS A 53 6.77 12.28 10.67
N SER A 54 5.63 12.95 10.46
CA SER A 54 4.97 13.72 11.52
C SER A 54 4.54 12.86 12.72
N LYS A 55 4.33 11.56 12.52
CA LYS A 55 3.99 10.58 13.56
C LYS A 55 5.18 9.69 13.93
N TYR A 56 6.06 9.40 12.97
CA TYR A 56 7.25 8.57 13.20
C TYR A 56 8.49 9.21 12.52
N PRO A 57 9.21 10.12 13.22
CA PRO A 57 10.30 10.90 12.63
C PRO A 57 11.47 10.08 12.10
N ASP A 58 11.72 8.90 12.64
CA ASP A 58 12.84 8.03 12.23
C ASP A 58 12.62 7.38 10.85
N GLY A 59 11.38 7.36 10.35
CA GLY A 59 11.05 6.85 9.03
C GLY A 59 11.39 5.36 8.82
N TYR A 60 11.69 4.96 7.59
CA TYR A 60 12.07 3.60 7.27
C TYR A 60 13.54 3.32 7.62
N HIS A 61 13.82 2.23 8.33
CA HIS A 61 15.16 1.94 8.86
C HIS A 61 16.29 1.84 7.80
N CYS A 62 16.01 1.41 6.56
CA CYS A 62 17.05 1.38 5.52
C CYS A 62 17.26 2.74 4.85
N ASP A 63 16.22 3.58 4.80
CA ASP A 63 16.29 4.94 4.24
C ASP A 63 15.34 5.85 5.05
N PRO A 64 15.86 6.50 6.11
CA PRO A 64 15.05 7.33 7.02
C PRO A 64 14.31 8.49 6.34
N LYS A 65 14.71 8.87 5.11
CA LYS A 65 14.01 9.88 4.32
C LYS A 65 12.64 9.41 3.84
N LEU A 66 12.43 8.10 3.78
CA LEU A 66 11.16 7.50 3.43
C LEU A 66 10.30 7.33 4.68
N PRO A 67 8.98 7.54 4.60
CA PRO A 67 8.08 7.23 5.70
C PRO A 67 8.05 5.72 5.95
N LEU A 68 7.62 5.32 7.14
CA LEU A 68 7.60 3.91 7.52
C LEU A 68 6.50 3.17 6.71
N PRO A 69 6.86 2.18 5.88
CA PRO A 69 5.89 1.47 5.05
C PRO A 69 5.00 0.56 5.89
N PHE A 70 3.70 0.57 5.61
CA PHE A 70 2.74 -0.33 6.24
C PHE A 70 2.09 -1.28 5.24
N ILE A 71 1.40 -0.76 4.24
CA ILE A 71 0.78 -1.55 3.16
C ILE A 71 1.19 -0.98 1.81
N ASN A 72 1.40 -1.84 0.81
CA ASN A 72 1.46 -1.43 -0.59
C ASN A 72 0.49 -2.25 -1.46
N LEU A 73 -0.11 -1.59 -2.46
CA LEU A 73 -1.01 -2.22 -3.43
C LEU A 73 -0.55 -1.91 -4.85
N ALA A 74 -0.27 -2.96 -5.63
CA ALA A 74 0.28 -2.84 -6.98
C ALA A 74 -0.47 -3.69 -8.00
N SER A 75 -0.85 -3.10 -9.13
CA SER A 75 -1.24 -3.83 -10.34
C SER A 75 0.02 -4.30 -11.08
N LYS A 76 0.29 -5.61 -11.09
CA LYS A 76 1.37 -6.24 -11.85
C LYS A 76 0.79 -6.89 -13.12
N LYS A 77 1.66 -7.33 -14.04
CA LYS A 77 1.26 -7.87 -15.36
C LYS A 77 0.20 -8.98 -15.24
N ASN A 78 0.39 -9.90 -14.30
CA ASN A 78 -0.45 -11.10 -14.18
C ASN A 78 -1.29 -11.15 -12.90
N HIS A 79 -1.04 -10.28 -11.92
CA HIS A 79 -1.69 -10.33 -10.61
C HIS A 79 -1.77 -8.95 -9.97
N ILE A 80 -2.55 -8.83 -8.90
CA ILE A 80 -2.52 -7.69 -8.00
C ILE A 80 -1.68 -8.08 -6.79
N GLY A 81 -0.61 -7.34 -6.54
CA GLY A 81 0.26 -7.53 -5.39
C GLY A 81 -0.26 -6.74 -4.20
N PHE A 82 -0.49 -7.42 -3.08
CA PHE A 82 -0.80 -6.83 -1.79
C PHE A 82 0.36 -7.15 -0.84
N TYR A 83 1.03 -6.12 -0.35
CA TYR A 83 2.18 -6.24 0.55
C TYR A 83 1.79 -5.65 1.89
N HIS A 84 1.84 -6.43 2.97
CA HIS A 84 1.46 -5.98 4.30
C HIS A 84 2.63 -6.18 5.28
N MET A 85 3.32 -5.11 5.64
CA MET A 85 4.52 -5.16 6.49
C MET A 85 4.18 -5.37 7.97
N GLY A 86 2.93 -5.13 8.39
CA GLY A 86 2.49 -5.40 9.77
C GLY A 86 1.96 -6.81 10.02
N ILE A 87 1.79 -7.65 8.99
CA ILE A 87 0.98 -8.87 9.14
C ILE A 87 1.67 -9.92 10.00
N TYR A 88 3.00 -9.98 9.89
CA TYR A 88 3.84 -10.90 10.65
C TYR A 88 4.19 -10.37 12.05
N SER A 89 3.79 -9.15 12.41
CA SER A 89 3.98 -8.60 13.76
C SER A 89 2.96 -9.14 14.76
N ASP A 90 1.87 -9.71 14.27
CA ASP A 90 0.82 -10.37 15.06
C ASP A 90 0.78 -11.87 14.66
N PRO A 91 1.23 -12.79 15.54
CA PRO A 91 1.25 -14.22 15.26
C PRO A 91 -0.12 -14.82 14.96
N ASP A 92 -1.18 -14.33 15.61
CA ASP A 92 -2.54 -14.85 15.42
C ASP A 92 -3.08 -14.41 14.06
N LEU A 93 -2.86 -13.15 13.70
CA LEU A 93 -3.21 -12.62 12.38
C LEU A 93 -2.47 -13.35 11.25
N MET A 94 -1.15 -13.57 11.42
CA MET A 94 -0.34 -14.30 10.44
C MET A 94 -0.81 -15.75 10.28
N GLN A 95 -1.15 -16.41 11.40
CA GLN A 95 -1.65 -17.77 11.37
C GLN A 95 -3.00 -17.86 10.66
N TRP A 96 -3.92 -16.94 10.92
CA TRP A 96 -5.20 -16.87 10.21
C TRP A 96 -4.98 -16.70 8.69
N PHE A 97 -4.17 -15.72 8.29
CA PHE A 97 -3.94 -15.41 6.88
C PHE A 97 -3.30 -16.56 6.08
N THR A 98 -2.50 -17.41 6.72
CA THR A 98 -1.80 -18.52 6.06
C THR A 98 -2.59 -19.82 5.99
N LYS A 99 -3.75 -19.90 6.64
CA LYS A 99 -4.59 -21.10 6.70
C LYS A 99 -5.84 -21.05 5.82
N GLU A 100 -6.30 -19.86 5.44
CA GLU A 100 -7.39 -19.65 4.47
C GLU A 100 -6.95 -19.97 3.03
#